data_AF-L8HQL5-F1
#
_entry.id   AF-L8HQL5-F1
#
_cell.length_a   1.000
_cell.length_b   1.000
_cell.length_c   1.000
_cell.angle_alpha   90.00
_cell.angle_beta   90.00
_cell.angle_gamma   90.00
#
_symmetry.space_group_name_H-M   'P 1'
#
loop_
_entity.id
_entity.type
_entity.pdbx_description
1 polymer ?
#
loop_
_entity_poly.entity_id
_entity_poly.type
_entity_poly.pdbx_seq_one_letter_code
_entity_poly.pdbx_strand_id
1 'polypeptide(L)'
;MKRLVGTVLGLLFAQVCCVQGVDVEQSPPALSLQEGANSTLWSNFSTFPQSVNWYLKNPGGHLINLVYIPSGTKHDRRLKGTS
;
A
#
# COMPACT_ATOMS: atom_id res chain seq x y z
N MET A 1 -28.78 8.82 -30.01
CA MET A 1 -27.39 9.07 -29.53
C MET A 1 -27.34 9.69 -28.13
N LYS A 2 -28.01 10.83 -27.85
CA LYS A 2 -27.94 11.51 -26.53
C LYS A 2 -28.30 10.64 -25.31
N ARG A 3 -29.33 9.79 -25.41
CA ARG A 3 -29.74 8.89 -24.32
C ARG A 3 -28.72 7.79 -24.02
N LEU A 4 -28.08 7.26 -25.06
CA LEU A 4 -27.08 6.20 -24.94
C LEU A 4 -25.81 6.73 -24.27
N VAL A 5 -25.40 7.95 -24.62
CA VAL A 5 -24.28 8.65 -23.94
C VAL A 5 -24.58 8.85 -22.46
N GLY A 6 -25.80 9.29 -22.10
CA GLY A 6 -26.19 9.46 -20.70
C GLY A 6 -26.18 8.15 -19.91
N THR A 7 -26.67 7.05 -20.49
CA THR A 7 -26.65 5.73 -19.85
C THR A 7 -25.23 5.20 -19.66
N VAL A 8 -24.37 5.31 -20.68
CA VAL A 8 -22.97 4.88 -20.59
C VAL A 8 -22.22 5.70 -19.54
N LEU A 9 -22.43 7.01 -19.52
CA LEU A 9 -21.81 7.89 -18.53
C LEU A 9 -22.28 7.56 -17.11
N GLY A 10 -23.58 7.32 -16.91
CA GLY A 10 -24.13 6.90 -15.62
C GLY A 10 -23.56 5.55 -15.15
N LEU A 11 -23.35 4.61 -16.06
CA LEU A 11 -22.77 3.30 -15.75
C LEU A 11 -21.29 3.40 -15.37
N LEU A 12 -20.53 4.27 -16.05
CA LEU A 12 -19.14 4.57 -15.72
C LEU A 12 -19.02 5.21 -14.32
N PHE A 13 -19.88 6.18 -14.00
CA PHE A 13 -19.89 6.79 -12.66
C PHE A 13 -20.22 5.77 -11.57
N ALA A 14 -21.21 4.90 -11.79
CA ALA A 14 -21.55 3.84 -10.85
C ALA A 14 -20.35 2.89 -10.59
N GLN A 15 -19.64 2.49 -11.65
CA GLN A 15 -18.45 1.64 -11.50
C GLN A 15 -17.34 2.31 -10.69
N VAL A 16 -17.08 3.61 -10.92
CA VAL A 16 -16.06 4.36 -10.16
C VAL A 16 -16.46 4.51 -8.69
N CYS A 17 -17.73 4.74 -8.39
CA CYS A 17 -18.21 4.87 -7.01
C CYS A 17 -18.16 3.55 -6.22
N CYS A 18 -18.12 2.40 -6.90
CA CYS A 18 -18.09 1.08 -6.24
C CYS A 18 -16.67 0.53 -6.00
N VAL A 19 -15.61 1.29 -6.28
CA VAL A 19 -14.24 0.87 -5.97
C VAL A 19 -13.98 1.05 -4.47
N GLN A 20 -13.89 -0.07 -3.74
CA GLN A 20 -13.49 -0.07 -2.33
C GLN A 20 -11.98 -0.32 -2.20
N GLY A 21 -11.30 0.51 -1.41
CA GLY A 21 -9.88 0.33 -1.10
C GLY A 21 -9.63 -0.77 -0.07
N VAL A 22 -8.35 -1.10 0.13
CA VAL A 22 -7.90 -1.96 1.23
C VAL A 22 -7.51 -1.08 2.40
N ASP A 23 -8.03 -1.38 3.58
CA ASP A 23 -7.60 -0.70 4.80
C ASP A 23 -6.25 -1.26 5.24
N VAL A 24 -5.31 -0.38 5.54
CA VAL A 24 -3.95 -0.73 5.97
C VAL A 24 -3.66 -0.07 7.31
N GLU A 25 -3.29 -0.89 8.28
CA GLU A 25 -2.83 -0.43 9.60
C GLU A 25 -1.34 -0.73 9.75
N GLN A 26 -0.52 0.31 9.92
CA GLN A 26 0.93 0.16 10.11
C GLN A 26 1.32 0.29 11.59
N SER A 27 2.21 -0.58 12.06
CA SER A 27 2.65 -0.60 13.46
C SER A 27 4.16 -0.88 13.59
N PRO A 28 4.93 -0.09 14.36
CA PRO A 28 4.46 1.07 15.13
C PRO A 28 4.21 2.31 14.23
N PRO A 29 3.29 3.22 14.62
CA PRO A 29 2.97 4.42 13.83
C PRO A 29 4.08 5.48 13.86
N ALA A 30 4.91 5.47 14.92
CA ALA A 30 6.09 6.29 15.06
C ALA A 30 7.16 5.51 15.82
N LEU A 31 8.42 5.79 15.52
CA LEU A 31 9.54 5.09 16.11
C LEU A 31 10.73 6.03 16.27
N SER A 32 11.38 5.97 17.42
CA SER A 32 12.67 6.61 17.66
C SER A 32 13.73 5.50 17.78
N LEU A 33 14.72 5.53 16.90
CA LEU A 33 15.80 4.53 16.85
C LEU A 33 17.14 5.23 16.99
N GLN A 34 18.05 4.58 17.71
CA GLN A 34 19.46 4.90 17.62
C GLN A 34 19.99 4.48 16.25
N GLU A 35 20.88 5.29 15.68
CA GLU A 35 21.55 4.95 14.43
C GLU A 35 22.21 3.57 14.50
N GLY A 36 22.05 2.77 13.45
CA GLY A 36 22.51 1.39 13.38
C GLY A 36 21.64 0.35 14.11
N ALA A 37 20.60 0.76 14.84
CA ALA A 37 19.66 -0.17 15.45
C ALA A 37 18.77 -0.85 14.39
N ASN A 38 18.46 -2.13 14.60
CA ASN A 38 17.48 -2.84 13.79
C ASN A 38 16.06 -2.51 14.26
N SER A 39 15.12 -2.44 13.33
CA SER A 39 13.69 -2.36 13.63
C SER A 39 12.86 -3.24 12.69
N THR A 40 11.63 -3.50 13.12
CA THR A 40 10.61 -4.20 12.34
C THR A 40 9.35 -3.33 12.29
N LEU A 41 8.86 -3.11 11.07
CA LEU A 41 7.59 -2.43 10.81
C LEU A 41 6.60 -3.47 10.28
N TRP A 42 5.39 -3.45 10.82
CA TRP A 42 4.30 -4.35 10.49
C TRP A 42 3.21 -3.60 9.74
N SER A 43 2.49 -4.32 8.88
CA SER A 43 1.31 -3.82 8.18
C SER A 43 0.22 -4.89 8.21
N ASN A 44 -0.91 -4.57 8.84
CA ASN A 44 -2.13 -5.37 8.78
C ASN A 44 -3.01 -4.84 7.64
N PHE A 45 -3.64 -5.74 6.91
CA PHE A 45 -4.52 -5.41 5.78
C PHE A 45 -5.91 -5.98 6.09
N SER A 46 -6.98 -5.24 5.76
CA SER A 46 -8.35 -5.74 5.94
C SER A 46 -8.70 -6.90 4.99
N THR A 47 -7.93 -7.09 3.92
CA THR A 47 -8.04 -8.20 2.97
C THR A 47 -6.66 -8.68 2.54
N PHE A 48 -6.57 -9.80 1.81
CA PHE A 48 -5.30 -10.31 1.29
C PHE A 48 -4.85 -9.51 0.06
N PRO A 49 -3.75 -8.73 0.13
CA PRO A 49 -3.28 -7.97 -1.02
C PRO A 49 -2.60 -8.88 -2.06
N GLN A 50 -2.73 -8.51 -3.35
CA GLN A 50 -2.00 -9.17 -4.45
C GLN A 50 -0.49 -8.86 -4.43
N SER A 51 -0.10 -7.75 -3.81
CA SER A 51 1.30 -7.41 -3.53
C SER A 51 1.36 -6.30 -2.48
N VAL A 52 2.52 -6.16 -1.84
CA VAL A 52 2.82 -5.10 -0.87
C VAL A 52 4.08 -4.37 -1.31
N ASN A 53 4.02 -3.04 -1.39
CA ASN A 53 5.19 -2.18 -1.57
C ASN A 53 5.45 -1.39 -0.29
N TRP A 54 6.69 -1.39 0.17
CA TRP A 54 7.15 -0.53 1.26
C TRP A 54 7.83 0.71 0.69
N TYR A 55 7.34 1.89 1.04
CA TYR A 55 7.91 3.16 0.62
C TYR A 55 8.47 3.94 1.81
N LEU A 56 9.61 4.59 1.60
CA LEU A 56 10.09 5.66 2.45
C LEU A 56 9.58 6.99 1.90
N LYS A 57 8.83 7.72 2.73
CA LYS A 57 8.47 9.12 2.45
C LYS A 57 9.52 10.03 3.10
N ASN A 58 10.26 10.77 2.29
CA ASN A 58 11.21 11.75 2.83
C ASN A 58 10.49 13.03 3.31
N PRO A 59 11.14 13.93 4.08
CA PRO A 59 10.54 15.18 4.54
C PRO A 59 10.02 16.09 3.41
N GLY A 60 10.58 15.97 2.20
CA GLY A 60 10.13 16.68 1.00
C GLY A 60 8.92 16.06 0.31
N GLY A 61 8.38 14.95 0.82
CA GLY A 61 7.20 14.26 0.30
C GLY A 61 7.44 13.28 -0.84
N HIS A 62 8.68 13.12 -1.30
CA HIS A 62 9.03 12.13 -2.32
C HIS A 62 8.98 10.71 -1.74
N LEU A 63 8.42 9.78 -2.52
CA LEU A 63 8.33 8.37 -2.17
C LEU A 63 9.47 7.59 -2.83
N ILE A 64 10.25 6.89 -2.02
CA ILE A 64 11.32 6.00 -2.47
C ILE A 64 10.86 4.57 -2.20
N ASN A 65 10.76 3.75 -3.25
CA ASN A 65 10.42 2.33 -3.08
C ASN A 65 11.59 1.60 -2.41
N LEU A 66 11.31 0.92 -1.30
CA LEU A 66 12.29 0.12 -0.56
C LEU A 66 12.21 -1.35 -0.96
N VAL A 67 11.00 -1.91 -0.97
CA VAL A 67 10.76 -3.35 -1.10
C VAL A 67 9.43 -3.61 -1.80
N TYR A 68 9.42 -4.54 -2.75
CA TYR A 68 8.22 -5.13 -3.36
C TYR A 68 8.06 -6.59 -2.93
N ILE A 69 6.85 -6.96 -2.49
CA ILE A 69 6.49 -8.30 -2.02
C ILE A 69 5.26 -8.78 -2.82
N PRO A 70 5.40 -9.77 -3.72
CA PRO A 70 4.25 -10.30 -4.48
C PRO A 70 3.39 -11.25 -3.62
N SER A 71 2.12 -11.45 -3.97
CA SER A 71 1.25 -12.42 -3.29
C SER A 71 1.76 -13.85 -3.46
N GLY A 72 1.53 -14.70 -2.46
CA GLY A 72 1.90 -16.12 -2.51
C GLY A 72 3.32 -16.43 -2.08
N THR A 73 4.15 -15.42 -1.79
CA THR A 73 5.44 -15.64 -1.11
C THR A 73 5.21 -15.84 0.38
N LYS A 74 5.34 -17.07 0.86
CA LYS A 74 5.44 -17.36 2.30
C LYS A 74 6.81 -16.87 2.79
N HIS A 75 6.90 -15.64 3.28
CA HIS A 75 8.14 -15.11 3.85
C HIS A 75 8.15 -15.25 5.37
N ASP A 76 8.74 -16.35 5.86
CA ASP A 76 9.28 -16.44 7.23
C ASP A 76 10.61 -15.67 7.39
N ARG A 77 10.95 -14.79 6.43
CA ARG A 77 12.29 -14.19 6.33
C ARG A 77 12.24 -12.69 6.55
N ARG A 78 12.89 -12.23 7.61
CA ARG A 78 13.10 -10.82 7.96
C ARG A 78 13.90 -10.14 6.84
N LEU A 79 13.32 -9.14 6.19
CA LEU A 79 14.02 -8.34 5.18
C LEU A 79 14.91 -7.32 5.89
N LYS A 80 16.22 -7.35 5.61
CA LYS A 80 17.20 -6.39 6.14
C LYS A 80 17.47 -5.33 5.10
N GLY A 81 17.10 -4.08 5.40
CA GLY A 81 17.67 -2.91 4.72
C GLY A 81 19.05 -2.62 5.30
N THR A 82 20.05 -2.40 4.45
CA THR A 82 21.38 -1.91 4.84
C THR A 82 21.49 -0.45 4.45
N SER A 83 22.02 0.37 5.37
CA SER A 83 22.38 1.76 5.10
C SER A 83 23.72 1.86 4.39
#